data_AF-Q84WF8-F1
#
_entry.id   AF-Q84WF8-F1
#
_cell.length_a   1.000
_cell.length_b   1.000
_cell.length_c   1.000
_cell.angle_alpha   90.00
_cell.angle_beta   90.00
_cell.angle_gamma   90.00
#
_symmetry.space_group_name_H-M   'P 1'
#
loop_
_entity.id
_entity.type
_entity.pdbx_description
1 polymer ?
#
loop_
_entity_poly.entity_id
_entity_poly.type
_entity_poly.pdbx_seq_one_letter_code
_entity_poly.pdbx_strand_id
1 'polypeptide(L)'
;MSQQRTRSRNPFKILFTKKNNARLSPKLLSLLNNFETNLTVSIRELVPKDKNDIVSVSWMIQAMQSLCETHKSIRTLVKDLEVPVSDLEEDFIYIFSDFSLKRELCNAFTSEIYHLEHGNLLLKFAFSKLETNSGNILQRWNQHMVSKNPSIENWGAVLSRLVESMDHHHHISKKGKKKYSAEGKVLLRVLYGVKVKTLYIFSVFDASFSGSSKNLFYLTIPKEMEELPWVQAFMELQNTINPEIKNTFLSGGFTVIKDLEAVETGVKKLYTAVQEGSVPILLVEPLEKSVIELSERFELVSKETRCLSKMVISARDALLESLWTKCAEELGVTLPTMVKSVNIEEKS
;
A
#
# COMPACT_ATOMS: atom_id res chain seq x y z
N MET A 1 -11.16 30.67 43.57
CA MET A 1 -9.89 30.34 42.88
C MET A 1 -10.21 29.60 41.60
N SER A 2 -9.91 30.23 40.46
CA SER A 2 -10.23 29.75 39.11
C SER A 2 -9.32 28.60 38.69
N GLN A 3 -9.88 27.42 38.43
CA GLN A 3 -9.18 26.35 37.71
C GLN A 3 -9.00 26.77 36.24
N GLN A 4 -7.78 27.14 35.91
CA GLN A 4 -7.35 27.44 34.55
C GLN A 4 -7.30 26.12 33.77
N ARG A 5 -8.40 25.79 33.07
CA ARG A 5 -8.42 24.70 32.09
C ARG A 5 -7.47 25.07 30.96
N THR A 6 -6.28 24.47 30.93
CA THR A 6 -5.41 24.49 29.76
C THR A 6 -6.13 23.74 28.64
N ARG A 7 -6.70 24.49 27.69
CA ARG A 7 -7.28 23.96 26.45
C ARG A 7 -6.17 23.25 25.68
N SER A 8 -6.12 21.92 25.75
CA SER A 8 -5.33 21.09 24.85
C SER A 8 -5.74 21.42 23.41
N ARG A 9 -4.81 21.95 22.61
CA ARG A 9 -5.04 22.36 21.22
C ARG A 9 -4.81 21.12 20.35
N ASN A 10 -5.83 20.70 19.59
CA ASN A 10 -5.72 19.55 18.69
C ASN A 10 -4.61 19.81 17.62
N PRO A 11 -3.61 18.93 17.49
CA PRO A 11 -2.61 18.91 16.42
C PRO A 11 -3.14 19.18 15.03
N PHE A 12 -4.19 18.47 14.66
CA PHE A 12 -4.72 18.47 13.31
C PHE A 12 -5.35 19.83 13.00
N LYS A 13 -5.82 20.53 14.05
CA LYS A 13 -6.30 21.91 13.96
C LYS A 13 -5.17 22.92 13.70
N ILE A 14 -3.96 22.64 14.17
CA ILE A 14 -2.79 23.49 13.96
C ILE A 14 -2.14 23.22 12.59
N LEU A 15 -2.16 21.96 12.14
CA LEU A 15 -1.48 21.54 10.93
C LEU A 15 -2.36 21.65 9.66
N PHE A 16 -3.68 21.44 9.75
CA PHE A 16 -4.48 21.08 8.55
C PHE A 16 -5.76 21.90 8.30
N THR A 17 -6.00 23.01 9.00
CA THR A 17 -7.21 23.83 8.74
C THR A 17 -7.07 24.72 7.49
N LYS A 18 -8.16 24.95 6.74
CA LYS A 18 -8.22 25.94 5.64
C LYS A 18 -7.77 27.35 6.04
N LYS A 19 -7.97 27.74 7.31
CA LYS A 19 -7.46 29.03 7.84
C LYS A 19 -5.93 29.13 7.79
N ASN A 20 -5.22 28.01 7.82
CA ASN A 20 -3.77 27.98 7.65
C ASN A 20 -3.35 28.09 6.18
N ASN A 21 -4.17 27.61 5.23
CA ASN A 21 -3.90 27.76 3.80
C ASN A 21 -3.81 29.26 3.41
N ALA A 22 -4.60 30.12 4.07
CA ALA A 22 -4.54 31.58 3.87
C ALA A 22 -3.20 32.23 4.31
N ARG A 23 -2.35 31.49 5.02
CA ARG A 23 -1.01 31.93 5.46
C ARG A 23 0.13 31.30 4.66
N LEU A 24 -0.19 30.43 3.70
CA LEU A 24 0.80 29.83 2.81
C LEU A 24 1.17 30.82 1.70
N SER A 25 2.42 30.78 1.27
CA SER A 25 2.83 31.48 0.06
C SER A 25 2.11 30.89 -1.17
N PRO A 26 1.92 31.66 -2.25
CA PRO A 26 1.29 31.15 -3.47
C PRO A 26 1.97 29.90 -4.03
N LYS A 27 3.31 29.82 -3.93
CA LYS A 27 4.10 28.64 -4.35
C LYS A 27 3.70 27.39 -3.54
N LEU A 28 3.70 27.49 -2.21
CA LEU A 28 3.36 26.36 -1.33
C LEU A 28 1.91 25.92 -1.48
N LEU A 29 0.99 26.88 -1.64
CA LEU A 29 -0.42 26.58 -1.88
C LEU A 29 -0.62 25.84 -3.21
N SER A 30 0.08 26.26 -4.27
CA SER A 30 0.05 25.58 -5.57
C SER A 30 0.56 24.13 -5.48
N LEU A 31 1.72 23.92 -4.84
CA LEU A 31 2.29 22.59 -4.63
C LEU A 31 1.33 21.66 -3.86
N LEU A 32 0.78 22.16 -2.75
CA LEU A 32 -0.17 21.40 -1.93
C LEU A 32 -1.45 21.07 -2.71
N ASN A 33 -2.04 22.05 -3.40
CA ASN A 33 -3.27 21.84 -4.17
C ASN A 33 -3.06 20.85 -5.32
N ASN A 34 -1.95 20.95 -6.04
CA ASN A 34 -1.60 20.00 -7.10
C ASN A 34 -1.48 18.58 -6.53
N PHE A 35 -0.75 18.42 -5.43
CA PHE A 35 -0.61 17.12 -4.76
C PHE A 35 -1.96 16.55 -4.32
N GLU A 36 -2.79 17.34 -3.63
CA GLU A 36 -4.08 16.87 -3.12
C GLU A 36 -5.08 16.56 -4.24
N THR A 37 -5.03 17.32 -5.34
CA THR A 37 -5.85 17.04 -6.53
C THR A 37 -5.44 15.71 -7.15
N ASN A 38 -4.14 15.49 -7.35
CA ASN A 38 -3.62 14.23 -7.90
C ASN A 38 -3.94 13.05 -6.98
N LEU A 39 -3.79 13.22 -5.66
CA LEU A 39 -4.17 12.20 -4.68
C LEU A 39 -5.67 11.88 -4.77
N THR A 40 -6.52 12.90 -4.91
CA THR A 40 -7.98 12.73 -5.04
C THR A 40 -8.33 11.93 -6.29
N VAL A 41 -7.81 12.32 -7.45
CA VAL A 41 -8.04 11.62 -8.73
C VAL A 41 -7.58 10.17 -8.61
N SER A 42 -6.36 9.98 -8.12
CA SER A 42 -5.73 8.67 -7.99
C SER A 42 -6.43 7.74 -6.97
N ILE A 43 -7.14 8.27 -5.98
CA ILE A 43 -8.00 7.47 -5.08
C ILE A 43 -9.33 7.15 -5.76
N ARG A 44 -9.95 8.11 -6.47
CA ARG A 44 -11.22 7.88 -7.19
C ARG A 44 -11.09 6.80 -8.26
N GLU A 45 -9.96 6.76 -8.96
CA GLU A 45 -9.66 5.72 -9.96
C GLU A 45 -9.66 4.31 -9.37
N LEU A 46 -9.40 4.17 -8.06
CA LEU A 46 -9.44 2.88 -7.37
C LEU A 46 -10.84 2.49 -6.89
N VAL A 47 -11.84 3.38 -6.98
CA VAL A 47 -13.21 3.04 -6.61
C VAL A 47 -13.77 2.11 -7.70
N PRO A 48 -14.07 0.84 -7.37
CA PRO A 48 -14.54 -0.12 -8.36
C PRO A 48 -15.88 0.32 -8.97
N LYS A 49 -16.00 0.22 -10.29
CA LYS A 49 -17.23 0.59 -11.02
C LYS A 49 -18.21 -0.57 -11.06
N ASP A 50 -17.69 -1.79 -11.15
CA ASP A 50 -18.45 -3.03 -11.08
C ASP A 50 -18.08 -3.80 -9.80
N LYS A 51 -19.03 -4.57 -9.26
CA LYS A 51 -18.74 -5.48 -8.14
C LYS A 51 -17.69 -6.52 -8.52
N ASN A 52 -17.64 -6.93 -9.79
CA ASN A 52 -16.66 -7.86 -10.36
C ASN A 52 -15.24 -7.31 -10.41
N ASP A 53 -15.07 -6.00 -10.34
CA ASP A 53 -13.74 -5.38 -10.32
C ASP A 53 -13.13 -5.35 -8.91
N ILE A 54 -13.97 -5.49 -7.87
CA ILE A 54 -13.55 -5.44 -6.46
C ILE A 54 -12.55 -6.57 -6.19
N VAL A 55 -11.32 -6.21 -5.80
CA VAL A 55 -10.25 -7.14 -5.39
C VAL A 55 -9.85 -8.13 -6.51
N SER A 56 -10.08 -7.75 -7.77
CA SER A 56 -9.50 -8.43 -8.94
C SER A 56 -7.99 -8.17 -9.04
N VAL A 57 -7.25 -9.02 -9.77
CA VAL A 57 -5.81 -8.77 -10.02
C VAL A 57 -5.61 -7.47 -10.80
N SER A 58 -6.53 -7.12 -11.69
CA SER A 58 -6.54 -5.83 -12.40
C SER A 58 -6.61 -4.64 -11.42
N TRP A 59 -7.45 -4.73 -10.39
CA TRP A 59 -7.52 -3.72 -9.33
C TRP A 59 -6.21 -3.65 -8.54
N MET A 60 -5.58 -4.78 -8.24
CA MET A 60 -4.28 -4.82 -7.55
C MET A 60 -3.19 -4.12 -8.35
N ILE A 61 -3.12 -4.35 -9.68
CA ILE A 61 -2.18 -3.67 -10.57
C ILE A 61 -2.38 -2.16 -10.49
N GLN A 62 -3.63 -1.70 -10.64
CA GLN A 62 -3.97 -0.27 -10.57
C GLN A 62 -3.63 0.33 -9.19
N ALA A 63 -3.91 -0.39 -8.10
CA ALA A 63 -3.61 0.04 -6.74
C ALA A 63 -2.09 0.20 -6.53
N MET A 64 -1.28 -0.74 -7.02
CA MET A 64 0.18 -0.66 -6.91
C MET A 64 0.78 0.45 -7.78
N GLN A 65 0.30 0.62 -9.01
CA GLN A 65 0.66 1.75 -9.89
C GLN A 65 0.34 3.09 -9.22
N SER A 66 -0.89 3.20 -8.72
CA SER A 66 -1.42 4.36 -8.01
C SER A 66 -0.57 4.71 -6.78
N LEU A 67 -0.09 3.70 -6.02
CA LEU A 67 0.84 3.91 -4.92
C LEU A 67 2.24 4.32 -5.40
N CYS A 68 2.76 3.71 -6.48
CA CYS A 68 4.08 4.06 -7.02
C CYS A 68 4.13 5.53 -7.44
N GLU A 69 3.15 6.00 -8.22
CA GLU A 69 3.07 7.39 -8.67
C GLU A 69 2.84 8.38 -7.50
N THR A 70 2.09 7.98 -6.47
CA THR A 70 1.93 8.79 -5.25
C THR A 70 3.26 8.98 -4.53
N HIS A 71 4.08 7.94 -4.37
CA HIS A 71 5.38 8.03 -3.70
C HIS A 71 6.42 8.78 -4.55
N LYS A 72 6.36 8.62 -5.86
CA LYS A 72 7.16 9.41 -6.81
C LYS A 72 6.83 10.91 -6.69
N SER A 73 5.56 11.26 -6.51
CA SER A 73 5.14 12.65 -6.29
C SER A 73 5.67 13.24 -4.97
N ILE A 74 5.80 12.43 -3.90
CA ILE A 74 6.46 12.87 -2.65
C ILE A 74 7.92 13.25 -2.93
N ARG A 75 8.65 12.41 -3.68
CA ARG A 75 10.06 12.67 -3.98
C ARG A 75 10.25 14.02 -4.66
N THR A 76 9.40 14.36 -5.62
CA THR A 76 9.42 15.67 -6.28
C THR A 76 9.07 16.79 -5.31
N LEU A 77 7.99 16.62 -4.53
CA LEU A 77 7.52 17.62 -3.58
C LEU A 77 8.57 17.95 -2.50
N VAL A 78 9.27 16.95 -1.96
CA VAL A 78 10.31 17.14 -0.93
C VAL A 78 11.41 18.06 -1.44
N LYS A 79 11.80 17.94 -2.72
CA LYS A 79 12.80 18.82 -3.34
C LYS A 79 12.28 20.26 -3.47
N ASP A 80 11.02 20.44 -3.86
CA ASP A 80 10.44 21.77 -4.11
C ASP A 80 10.10 22.54 -2.84
N LEU A 81 9.84 21.83 -1.74
CA LEU A 81 9.46 22.40 -0.45
C LEU A 81 10.63 22.99 0.34
N GLU A 82 11.86 22.51 0.14
CA GLU A 82 13.04 22.97 0.88
C GLU A 82 12.75 23.06 2.40
N VAL A 83 12.27 21.97 3.03
CA VAL A 83 11.82 21.98 4.44
C VAL A 83 13.00 22.22 5.41
N PRO A 84 12.91 23.15 6.38
CA PRO A 84 13.97 23.36 7.37
C PRO A 84 14.29 22.11 8.21
N VAL A 85 15.55 21.93 8.63
CA VAL A 85 15.96 20.78 9.46
C VAL A 85 15.22 20.77 10.80
N SER A 86 15.10 21.94 11.41
CA SER A 86 14.42 22.12 12.70
C SER A 86 12.99 21.59 12.69
N ASP A 87 12.29 21.64 11.56
CA ASP A 87 10.93 21.10 11.43
C ASP A 87 10.90 19.57 11.47
N LEU A 88 11.96 18.90 11.04
CA LEU A 88 12.01 17.47 10.85
C LEU A 88 12.73 16.73 11.98
N GLU A 89 13.60 17.37 12.75
CA GLU A 89 14.45 16.74 13.77
C GLU A 89 13.66 15.79 14.72
N GLU A 90 12.60 16.28 15.37
CA GLU A 90 11.77 15.48 16.29
C GLU A 90 10.91 14.41 15.58
N ASP A 91 10.52 14.62 14.32
CA ASP A 91 9.64 13.71 13.56
C ASP A 91 10.41 12.72 12.70
N PHE A 92 11.71 12.93 12.53
CA PHE A 92 12.55 12.21 11.57
C PHE A 92 12.52 10.71 11.82
N ILE A 93 12.62 10.29 13.08
CA ILE A 93 12.56 8.86 13.47
C ILE A 93 11.23 8.25 13.04
N TYR A 94 10.12 8.97 13.20
CA TYR A 94 8.78 8.47 12.84
C TYR A 94 8.61 8.41 11.32
N ILE A 95 9.01 9.46 10.61
CA ILE A 95 8.95 9.50 9.14
C ILE A 95 9.82 8.38 8.55
N PHE A 96 11.04 8.19 9.07
CA PHE A 96 11.94 7.13 8.64
C PHE A 96 11.37 5.73 8.95
N SER A 97 10.78 5.56 10.14
CA SER A 97 10.11 4.33 10.55
C SER A 97 8.94 4.01 9.60
N ASP A 98 8.16 5.02 9.20
CA ASP A 98 7.08 4.87 8.23
C ASP A 98 7.57 4.40 6.86
N PHE A 99 8.69 4.93 6.34
CA PHE A 99 9.25 4.44 5.08
C PHE A 99 9.75 2.99 5.20
N SER A 100 10.30 2.64 6.37
CA SER A 100 10.79 1.28 6.64
C SER A 100 9.64 0.27 6.72
N LEU A 101 8.56 0.61 7.42
CA LEU A 101 7.32 -0.19 7.49
C LEU A 101 6.68 -0.38 6.11
N LYS A 102 6.61 0.67 5.29
CA LYS A 102 6.10 0.56 3.90
C LYS A 102 6.95 -0.40 3.05
N ARG A 103 8.27 -0.39 3.23
CA ARG A 103 9.16 -1.35 2.55
C ARG A 103 8.94 -2.79 3.05
N GLU A 104 8.74 -2.98 4.35
CA GLU A 104 8.38 -4.29 4.92
C GLU A 104 7.07 -4.82 4.31
N LEU A 105 6.06 -3.96 4.13
CA LEU A 105 4.82 -4.31 3.43
C LEU A 105 5.07 -4.73 1.98
N CYS A 106 5.87 -3.97 1.22
CA CYS A 106 6.23 -4.34 -0.15
C CYS A 106 6.95 -5.69 -0.21
N ASN A 107 7.90 -5.94 0.69
CA ASN A 107 8.64 -7.20 0.70
C ASN A 107 7.74 -8.40 1.00
N ALA A 108 6.84 -8.26 1.98
CA ALA A 108 5.89 -9.31 2.32
C ALA A 108 4.85 -9.53 1.21
N PHE A 109 4.41 -8.46 0.52
CA PHE A 109 3.56 -8.57 -0.67
C PHE A 109 4.25 -9.31 -1.81
N THR A 110 5.49 -8.93 -2.13
CA THR A 110 6.30 -9.61 -3.15
C THR A 110 6.47 -11.09 -2.82
N SER A 111 6.73 -11.43 -1.55
CA SER A 111 6.81 -12.82 -1.10
C SER A 111 5.50 -13.57 -1.35
N GLU A 112 4.35 -12.92 -1.17
CA GLU A 112 3.05 -13.54 -1.50
C GLU A 112 2.87 -13.77 -3.00
N ILE A 113 3.22 -12.80 -3.83
CA ILE A 113 3.12 -13.00 -5.27
C ILE A 113 3.97 -14.19 -5.71
N TYR A 114 5.19 -14.34 -5.19
CA TYR A 114 6.02 -15.53 -5.45
C TYR A 114 5.41 -16.82 -4.93
N HIS A 115 4.74 -16.80 -3.78
CA HIS A 115 3.99 -17.94 -3.26
C HIS A 115 2.90 -18.39 -4.24
N LEU A 116 2.13 -17.45 -4.80
CA LEU A 116 1.08 -17.75 -5.78
C LEU A 116 1.65 -18.23 -7.12
N GLU A 117 2.74 -17.63 -7.58
CA GLU A 117 3.45 -18.05 -8.80
C GLU A 117 3.98 -19.48 -8.68
N HIS A 118 4.48 -19.88 -7.51
CA HIS A 118 4.87 -21.26 -7.27
C HIS A 118 3.67 -22.22 -7.39
N GLY A 119 2.50 -21.82 -6.89
CA GLY A 119 1.24 -22.53 -7.13
C GLY A 119 0.94 -22.67 -8.62
N ASN A 120 1.03 -21.58 -9.39
CA ASN A 120 0.80 -21.62 -10.83
C ASN A 120 1.79 -22.54 -11.57
N LEU A 121 3.05 -22.61 -11.14
CA LEU A 121 4.04 -23.55 -11.69
C LEU A 121 3.66 -25.01 -11.43
N LEU A 122 3.15 -25.34 -10.24
CA LEU A 122 2.64 -26.68 -9.94
C LEU A 122 1.48 -27.06 -10.89
N LEU A 123 0.57 -26.12 -11.18
CA LEU A 123 -0.54 -26.36 -12.11
C LEU A 123 -0.06 -26.56 -13.55
N LYS A 124 0.85 -25.70 -14.05
CA LYS A 124 1.48 -25.87 -15.36
C LYS A 124 2.15 -27.25 -15.49
N PHE A 125 2.82 -27.71 -14.43
CA PHE A 125 3.40 -29.04 -14.40
C PHE A 125 2.33 -30.15 -14.39
N ALA A 126 1.23 -29.97 -13.65
CA ALA A 126 0.12 -30.92 -13.61
C ALA A 126 -0.50 -31.12 -15.00
N PHE A 127 -0.71 -30.04 -15.76
CA PHE A 127 -1.24 -30.10 -17.13
C PHE A 127 -0.32 -30.91 -18.05
N SER A 128 1.01 -30.74 -17.93
CA SER A 128 1.98 -31.52 -18.70
C SER A 128 2.05 -33.02 -18.34
N LYS A 129 1.45 -33.43 -17.21
CA LYS A 129 1.50 -34.80 -16.65
C LYS A 129 0.11 -35.41 -16.42
N LEU A 130 -0.90 -34.93 -17.16
CA LEU A 130 -2.30 -35.37 -17.04
C LEU A 130 -2.47 -36.89 -17.08
N GLU A 131 -1.72 -37.59 -17.94
CA GLU A 131 -1.85 -39.03 -18.17
C GLU A 131 -1.16 -39.92 -17.13
N THR A 132 -0.25 -39.39 -16.30
CA THR A 132 0.68 -40.23 -15.51
C THR A 132 0.74 -39.93 -14.02
N ASN A 133 0.58 -38.67 -13.59
CA ASN A 133 0.75 -38.32 -12.16
C ASN A 133 0.08 -37.00 -11.73
N SER A 134 -0.93 -36.53 -12.48
CA SER A 134 -1.59 -35.25 -12.22
C SER A 134 -2.26 -35.17 -10.85
N GLY A 135 -2.87 -36.25 -10.37
CA GLY A 135 -3.57 -36.28 -9.07
C GLY A 135 -2.69 -35.90 -7.88
N ASN A 136 -1.46 -36.43 -7.80
CA ASN A 136 -0.51 -36.10 -6.74
C ASN A 136 -0.05 -34.63 -6.82
N ILE A 137 0.19 -34.12 -8.04
CA ILE A 137 0.60 -32.73 -8.25
C ILE A 137 -0.52 -31.76 -7.86
N LEU A 138 -1.77 -32.06 -8.23
CA LEU A 138 -2.95 -31.25 -7.84
C LEU A 138 -3.16 -31.27 -6.32
N GLN A 139 -2.91 -32.41 -5.66
CA GLN A 139 -2.93 -32.47 -4.20
C GLN A 139 -1.84 -31.61 -3.56
N ARG A 140 -0.62 -31.62 -4.10
CA ARG A 140 0.49 -30.75 -3.66
C ARG A 140 0.16 -29.27 -3.87
N TRP A 141 -0.46 -28.93 -5.00
CA TRP A 141 -0.95 -27.57 -5.23
C TRP A 141 -1.95 -27.16 -4.16
N ASN A 142 -2.93 -28.01 -3.84
CA ASN A 142 -3.90 -27.70 -2.79
C ASN A 142 -3.24 -27.52 -1.41
N GLN A 143 -2.29 -28.39 -1.07
CA GLN A 143 -1.50 -28.25 0.17
C GLN A 143 -0.71 -26.94 0.20
N HIS A 144 -0.06 -26.57 -0.92
CA HIS A 144 0.68 -25.33 -1.08
C HIS A 144 -0.22 -24.10 -0.92
N MET A 145 -1.38 -24.07 -1.56
CA MET A 145 -2.32 -22.94 -1.45
C MET A 145 -2.93 -22.81 -0.04
N VAL A 146 -3.10 -23.93 0.67
CA VAL A 146 -3.59 -23.93 2.06
C VAL A 146 -2.50 -23.56 3.05
N SER A 147 -1.24 -23.91 2.78
CA SER A 147 -0.11 -23.46 3.60
C SER A 147 0.07 -21.96 3.42
N LYS A 148 -0.40 -21.18 4.39
CA LYS A 148 -0.25 -19.72 4.36
C LYS A 148 1.22 -19.35 4.29
N ASN A 149 1.52 -18.32 3.52
CA ASN A 149 2.84 -17.73 3.48
C ASN A 149 3.15 -17.04 4.83
N PRO A 150 4.24 -17.43 5.53
CA PRO A 150 4.61 -16.82 6.81
C PRO A 150 4.81 -15.30 6.75
N SER A 151 5.16 -14.74 5.58
CA SER A 151 5.33 -13.29 5.44
C SER A 151 4.02 -12.52 5.60
N ILE A 152 2.89 -13.12 5.26
CA ILE A 152 1.55 -12.53 5.44
C ILE A 152 1.11 -12.59 6.90
N GLU A 153 1.51 -13.61 7.66
CA GLU A 153 1.12 -13.71 9.06
C GLU A 153 1.59 -12.49 9.88
N ASN A 154 2.71 -11.87 9.48
CA ASN A 154 3.24 -10.68 10.13
C ASN A 154 2.65 -9.34 9.61
N TRP A 155 1.85 -9.34 8.53
CA TRP A 155 1.29 -8.10 7.98
C TRP A 155 0.43 -7.34 8.97
N GLY A 156 -0.43 -8.03 9.73
CA GLY A 156 -1.27 -7.40 10.75
C GLY A 156 -0.46 -6.59 11.79
N ALA A 157 0.71 -7.08 12.18
CA ALA A 157 1.60 -6.39 13.11
C ALA A 157 2.26 -5.15 12.46
N VAL A 158 2.72 -5.27 11.21
CA VAL A 158 3.30 -4.14 10.45
C VAL A 158 2.26 -3.05 10.22
N LEU A 159 1.04 -3.44 9.83
CA LEU A 159 -0.10 -2.55 9.64
C LEU A 159 -0.49 -1.85 10.94
N SER A 160 -0.55 -2.58 12.06
CA SER A 160 -0.86 -2.00 13.38
C SER A 160 0.20 -0.97 13.80
N ARG A 161 1.49 -1.27 13.62
CA ARG A 161 2.58 -0.31 13.88
C ARG A 161 2.47 0.94 13.00
N LEU A 162 2.03 0.79 11.75
CA LEU A 162 1.84 1.93 10.84
C LEU A 162 0.61 2.78 11.23
N VAL A 163 -0.46 2.15 11.75
CA VAL A 163 -1.59 2.86 12.38
C VAL A 163 -1.12 3.62 13.61
N GLU A 164 -0.41 2.96 14.52
CA GLU A 164 0.11 3.57 15.74
C GLU A 164 0.99 4.78 15.42
N SER A 165 1.85 4.69 14.40
CA SER A 165 2.65 5.84 14.00
C SER A 165 1.83 6.99 13.39
N MET A 166 0.59 6.78 12.92
CA MET A 166 -0.33 7.90 12.61
C MET A 166 -0.74 8.65 13.87
N ASP A 167 -1.03 7.92 14.94
CA ASP A 167 -1.44 8.49 16.23
C ASP A 167 -0.29 9.19 16.96
N HIS A 168 0.95 8.79 16.71
CA HIS A 168 2.13 9.43 17.31
C HIS A 168 2.38 10.85 16.75
N HIS A 169 2.13 11.11 15.47
CA HIS A 169 2.12 12.49 14.93
C HIS A 169 1.09 13.38 15.66
N HIS A 170 0.02 12.78 16.16
CA HIS A 170 -0.97 13.45 17.00
C HIS A 170 -0.49 13.66 18.45
N HIS A 171 0.41 12.84 19.00
CA HIS A 171 0.98 13.07 20.32
C HIS A 171 2.10 14.12 20.36
N ILE A 172 2.95 14.17 19.32
CA ILE A 172 4.07 15.14 19.22
C ILE A 172 3.52 16.57 19.14
N SER A 173 2.52 16.78 18.29
CA SER A 173 1.89 18.08 18.13
C SER A 173 1.00 18.49 19.32
N LYS A 174 0.47 17.53 20.11
CA LYS A 174 -0.31 17.81 21.33
C LYS A 174 0.53 18.40 22.46
N LYS A 175 1.83 18.11 22.51
CA LYS A 175 2.73 18.65 23.55
C LYS A 175 3.06 20.14 23.34
N GLY A 176 2.60 20.77 22.25
CA GLY A 176 2.55 22.23 22.11
C GLY A 176 3.90 22.95 22.07
N LYS A 177 5.03 22.23 21.95
CA LYS A 177 6.37 22.83 22.02
C LYS A 177 6.94 23.20 20.66
N LYS A 178 6.60 22.48 19.59
CA LYS A 178 7.20 22.66 18.27
C LYS A 178 6.33 23.50 17.33
N LYS A 179 6.92 24.56 16.78
CA LYS A 179 6.28 25.45 15.80
C LYS A 179 6.85 25.15 14.42
N TYR A 180 6.13 24.33 13.65
CA TYR A 180 6.50 24.03 12.26
C TYR A 180 6.43 25.27 11.36
N SER A 181 7.34 25.33 10.39
CA SER A 181 7.30 26.23 9.24
C SER A 181 6.08 25.96 8.35
N ALA A 182 5.90 26.76 7.31
CA ALA A 182 4.83 26.53 6.34
C ALA A 182 5.10 25.25 5.53
N GLU A 183 6.35 25.07 5.13
CA GLU A 183 6.90 23.95 4.37
C GLU A 183 6.76 22.63 5.14
N GLY A 184 7.16 22.57 6.41
CA GLY A 184 7.03 21.37 7.23
C GLY A 184 5.58 20.96 7.45
N LYS A 185 4.66 21.93 7.59
CA LYS A 185 3.21 21.64 7.66
C LYS A 185 2.68 21.03 6.37
N VAL A 186 3.09 21.57 5.22
CA VAL A 186 2.71 21.02 3.91
C VAL A 186 3.23 19.60 3.77
N LEU A 187 4.48 19.34 4.13
CA LEU A 187 5.08 18.00 4.07
C LEU A 187 4.33 17.00 4.97
N LEU A 188 4.08 17.34 6.24
CA LEU A 188 3.36 16.45 7.17
C LEU A 188 1.94 16.14 6.67
N ARG A 189 1.26 17.12 6.06
CA ARG A 189 -0.08 16.94 5.48
C ARG A 189 -0.07 15.95 4.32
N VAL A 190 0.90 16.12 3.44
CA VAL A 190 1.08 15.24 2.28
C VAL A 190 1.43 13.82 2.72
N LEU A 191 2.39 13.68 3.63
CA LEU A 191 2.79 12.36 4.17
C LEU A 191 1.61 11.65 4.84
N TYR A 192 0.74 12.37 5.53
CA TYR A 192 -0.47 11.80 6.12
C TYR A 192 -1.41 11.21 5.06
N GLY A 193 -1.73 11.96 4.00
CA GLY A 193 -2.59 11.48 2.92
C GLY A 193 -2.01 10.23 2.22
N VAL A 194 -0.70 10.22 1.96
CA VAL A 194 -0.02 9.04 1.40
C VAL A 194 -0.08 7.85 2.34
N LYS A 195 0.12 8.08 3.64
CA LYS A 195 0.08 7.03 4.65
C LYS A 195 -1.30 6.40 4.75
N VAL A 196 -2.37 7.20 4.77
CA VAL A 196 -3.76 6.70 4.76
C VAL A 196 -4.01 5.82 3.54
N LYS A 197 -3.68 6.31 2.33
CA LYS A 197 -3.86 5.55 1.09
C LYS A 197 -3.07 4.23 1.10
N THR A 198 -1.80 4.28 1.51
CA THR A 198 -0.92 3.11 1.57
C THR A 198 -1.44 2.07 2.56
N LEU A 199 -1.74 2.51 3.77
CA LEU A 199 -2.24 1.67 4.84
C LEU A 199 -3.53 0.97 4.43
N TYR A 200 -4.46 1.71 3.83
CA TYR A 200 -5.73 1.15 3.39
C TYR A 200 -5.56 0.10 2.29
N ILE A 201 -4.79 0.39 1.24
CA ILE A 201 -4.56 -0.57 0.15
C ILE A 201 -3.90 -1.86 0.66
N PHE A 202 -2.86 -1.76 1.51
CA PHE A 202 -2.25 -2.95 2.09
C PHE A 202 -3.17 -3.68 3.08
N SER A 203 -4.10 -3.00 3.74
CA SER A 203 -5.13 -3.65 4.57
C SER A 203 -6.13 -4.47 3.73
N VAL A 204 -6.47 -3.98 2.53
CA VAL A 204 -7.29 -4.71 1.56
C VAL A 204 -6.54 -5.96 1.09
N PHE A 205 -5.26 -5.83 0.74
CA PHE A 205 -4.44 -6.98 0.34
C PHE A 205 -4.31 -8.01 1.47
N ASP A 206 -4.06 -7.57 2.70
CA ASP A 206 -4.01 -8.45 3.88
C ASP A 206 -5.30 -9.24 4.04
N ALA A 207 -6.45 -8.56 3.96
CA ALA A 207 -7.71 -9.25 4.04
C ALA A 207 -7.86 -10.30 2.93
N SER A 208 -7.54 -9.91 1.69
CA SER A 208 -7.70 -10.73 0.49
C SER A 208 -6.89 -12.01 0.51
N PHE A 209 -5.63 -11.94 0.95
CA PHE A 209 -4.74 -13.11 0.97
C PHE A 209 -4.81 -13.92 2.27
N SER A 210 -5.06 -13.27 3.41
CA SER A 210 -5.20 -13.99 4.69
C SER A 210 -6.53 -14.73 4.82
N GLY A 211 -7.51 -14.41 3.97
CA GLY A 211 -8.88 -14.90 4.04
C GLY A 211 -9.63 -14.39 5.27
N SER A 212 -9.26 -13.21 5.78
CA SER A 212 -9.76 -12.69 7.05
C SER A 212 -9.96 -11.18 7.02
N SER A 213 -11.11 -10.70 7.49
CA SER A 213 -11.35 -9.25 7.64
C SER A 213 -10.72 -8.64 8.90
N LYS A 214 -9.92 -9.39 9.66
CA LYS A 214 -9.37 -8.95 10.96
C LYS A 214 -8.58 -7.64 10.87
N ASN A 215 -7.75 -7.49 9.84
CA ASN A 215 -6.96 -6.25 9.65
C ASN A 215 -7.52 -5.36 8.54
N LEU A 216 -8.76 -5.60 8.09
CA LEU A 216 -9.43 -4.71 7.14
C LEU A 216 -9.90 -3.45 7.88
N PHE A 217 -9.23 -2.33 7.63
CA PHE A 217 -9.44 -1.12 8.43
C PHE A 217 -10.61 -0.26 7.94
N TYR A 218 -11.35 0.27 8.91
CA TYR A 218 -12.19 1.46 8.73
C TYR A 218 -11.44 2.66 9.31
N LEU A 219 -10.57 3.26 8.50
CA LEU A 219 -9.74 4.36 8.97
C LEU A 219 -10.61 5.59 9.20
N THR A 220 -10.59 6.08 10.44
CA THR A 220 -11.26 7.32 10.80
C THR A 220 -10.31 8.49 10.54
N ILE A 221 -10.73 9.41 9.68
CA ILE A 221 -9.98 10.62 9.40
C ILE A 221 -10.35 11.70 10.43
N PRO A 222 -9.39 12.47 10.97
CA PRO A 222 -9.70 13.57 11.88
C PRO A 222 -10.67 14.58 11.26
N LYS A 223 -11.64 15.05 12.04
CA LYS A 223 -12.68 16.00 11.60
C LYS A 223 -12.12 17.24 10.89
N GLU A 224 -10.94 17.70 11.31
CA GLU A 224 -10.30 18.87 10.71
C GLU A 224 -9.83 18.65 9.26
N MET A 225 -9.72 17.41 8.82
CA MET A 225 -9.35 17.03 7.46
C MET A 225 -10.54 16.58 6.60
N GLU A 226 -11.74 16.41 7.16
CA GLU A 226 -12.92 15.96 6.40
C GLU A 226 -13.24 16.86 5.20
N GLU A 227 -12.89 18.14 5.28
CA GLU A 227 -13.09 19.10 4.18
C GLU A 227 -12.08 18.95 3.02
N LEU A 228 -11.07 18.09 3.15
CA LEU A 228 -10.07 17.89 2.10
C LEU A 228 -10.62 17.04 0.96
N PRO A 229 -10.39 17.41 -0.31
CA PRO A 229 -11.01 16.72 -1.45
C PRO A 229 -10.71 15.21 -1.51
N TRP A 230 -9.49 14.81 -1.14
CA TRP A 230 -9.10 13.40 -1.18
C TRP A 230 -9.76 12.57 -0.09
N VAL A 231 -10.22 13.19 1.02
CA VAL A 231 -10.88 12.46 2.11
C VAL A 231 -12.24 11.94 1.66
N GLN A 232 -13.02 12.73 0.92
CA GLN A 232 -14.29 12.24 0.39
C GLN A 232 -14.10 11.05 -0.56
N ALA A 233 -13.12 11.14 -1.47
CA ALA A 233 -12.77 10.03 -2.36
C ALA A 233 -12.30 8.79 -1.58
N PHE A 234 -11.54 8.99 -0.50
CA PHE A 234 -11.10 7.92 0.38
C PHE A 234 -12.26 7.26 1.12
N MET A 235 -13.19 8.05 1.66
CA MET A 235 -14.39 7.53 2.34
C MET A 235 -15.25 6.70 1.39
N GLU A 236 -15.41 7.15 0.15
CA GLU A 236 -16.09 6.39 -0.91
C GLU A 236 -15.38 5.06 -1.18
N LEU A 237 -14.06 5.08 -1.38
CA LEU A 237 -13.28 3.87 -1.61
C LEU A 237 -13.45 2.83 -0.49
N GLN A 238 -13.31 3.23 0.78
CA GLN A 238 -13.44 2.29 1.90
C GLN A 238 -14.86 1.77 2.08
N ASN A 239 -15.86 2.61 1.85
CA ASN A 239 -17.26 2.24 2.00
C ASN A 239 -17.78 1.38 0.85
N THR A 240 -17.12 1.40 -0.31
CA THR A 240 -17.42 0.51 -1.43
C THR A 240 -16.76 -0.86 -1.27
N ILE A 241 -15.47 -0.90 -0.94
CA ILE A 241 -14.70 -2.15 -0.91
C ILE A 241 -14.92 -2.95 0.38
N ASN A 242 -14.91 -2.29 1.56
CA ASN A 242 -14.94 -3.03 2.83
C ASN A 242 -16.19 -3.90 3.03
N PRO A 243 -17.42 -3.41 2.72
CA PRO A 243 -18.61 -4.23 2.86
C PRO A 243 -18.60 -5.45 1.93
N GLU A 244 -18.10 -5.30 0.70
CA GLU A 244 -18.01 -6.42 -0.25
C GLU A 244 -17.06 -7.51 0.28
N ILE A 245 -15.84 -7.13 0.70
CA ILE A 245 -14.87 -8.08 1.28
C ILE A 245 -15.48 -8.82 2.47
N LYS A 246 -16.16 -8.10 3.37
CA LYS A 246 -16.83 -8.71 4.54
C LYS A 246 -17.94 -9.68 4.13
N ASN A 247 -18.77 -9.30 3.15
CA ASN A 247 -19.85 -10.15 2.67
C ASN A 247 -19.32 -11.44 2.05
N THR A 248 -18.23 -11.38 1.26
CA THR A 248 -17.58 -12.56 0.67
C THR A 248 -17.12 -13.55 1.75
N PHE A 249 -16.49 -13.07 2.83
CA PHE A 249 -16.08 -13.94 3.93
C PHE A 249 -17.27 -14.52 4.70
N LEU A 250 -18.36 -13.76 4.87
CA LEU A 250 -19.59 -14.26 5.49
C LEU A 250 -20.28 -15.34 4.65
N SER A 251 -20.14 -15.30 3.32
CA SER A 251 -20.64 -16.35 2.42
C SER A 251 -19.76 -17.62 2.37
N GLY A 252 -18.66 -17.67 3.13
CA GLY A 252 -17.76 -18.82 3.16
C GLY A 252 -16.80 -18.91 1.96
N GLY A 253 -16.59 -17.81 1.23
CA GLY A 253 -15.60 -17.73 0.15
C GLY A 253 -14.19 -17.93 0.69
N PHE A 254 -13.41 -18.79 0.03
CA PHE A 254 -12.03 -19.14 0.44
C PHE A 254 -11.05 -17.99 0.18
N THR A 255 -11.26 -17.25 -0.91
CA THR A 255 -10.49 -16.04 -1.27
C THR A 255 -11.45 -14.98 -1.79
N VAL A 256 -11.05 -13.70 -1.70
CA VAL A 256 -11.78 -12.58 -2.30
C VAL A 256 -11.23 -12.23 -3.68
N ILE A 257 -10.09 -12.82 -4.05
CA ILE A 257 -9.43 -12.57 -5.34
C ILE A 257 -10.14 -13.42 -6.39
N LYS A 258 -11.05 -12.80 -7.13
CA LYS A 258 -11.95 -13.47 -8.09
C LYS A 258 -11.21 -14.30 -9.14
N ASP A 259 -10.09 -13.79 -9.63
CA ASP A 259 -9.27 -14.51 -10.61
C ASP A 259 -8.67 -15.80 -10.03
N LEU A 260 -8.31 -15.79 -8.74
CA LEU A 260 -7.78 -16.96 -8.03
C LEU A 260 -8.89 -17.96 -7.67
N GLU A 261 -10.06 -17.47 -7.27
CA GLU A 261 -11.25 -18.29 -6.99
C GLU A 261 -11.69 -19.09 -8.22
N ALA A 262 -11.63 -18.49 -9.41
CA ALA A 262 -11.92 -19.14 -10.67
C ALA A 262 -10.96 -20.30 -10.97
N VAL A 263 -9.64 -20.08 -10.75
CA VAL A 263 -8.62 -21.12 -10.90
C VAL A 263 -8.82 -22.24 -9.88
N GLU A 264 -9.05 -21.91 -8.61
CA GLU A 264 -9.28 -22.90 -7.55
C GLU A 264 -10.50 -23.77 -7.85
N THR A 265 -11.60 -23.17 -8.31
CA THR A 265 -12.81 -23.89 -8.72
C THR A 265 -12.54 -24.82 -9.90
N GLY A 266 -11.76 -24.36 -10.88
CA GLY A 266 -11.35 -25.19 -12.02
C GLY A 266 -10.45 -26.35 -11.59
N VAL A 267 -9.49 -26.12 -10.70
CA VAL A 267 -8.60 -27.15 -10.16
C VAL A 267 -9.39 -28.21 -9.38
N LYS A 268 -10.37 -27.81 -8.57
CA LYS A 268 -11.25 -28.76 -7.85
C LYS A 268 -12.00 -29.66 -8.83
N LYS A 269 -12.57 -29.10 -9.91
CA LYS A 269 -13.25 -29.89 -10.96
C LYS A 269 -12.29 -30.85 -11.65
N LEU A 270 -11.09 -30.37 -12.00
CA LEU A 270 -10.07 -31.21 -12.63
C LEU A 270 -9.62 -32.34 -11.71
N TYR A 271 -9.42 -32.06 -10.42
CA TYR A 271 -9.05 -33.08 -9.44
C TYR A 271 -10.09 -34.20 -9.37
N THR A 272 -11.38 -33.87 -9.31
CA THR A 272 -12.47 -34.86 -9.34
C THR A 272 -12.45 -35.69 -10.62
N ALA A 273 -12.30 -35.05 -11.79
CA ALA A 273 -12.23 -35.74 -13.08
C ALA A 273 -11.03 -36.71 -13.16
N VAL A 274 -9.89 -36.34 -12.60
CA VAL A 274 -8.70 -37.22 -12.49
C VAL A 274 -8.98 -38.43 -11.59
N GLN A 275 -9.70 -38.26 -10.47
CA GLN A 275 -10.09 -39.39 -9.61
C GLN A 275 -11.08 -40.35 -10.29
N GLU A 276 -11.96 -39.82 -11.14
CA GLU A 276 -12.93 -40.59 -11.91
C GLU A 276 -12.32 -41.28 -13.14
N GLY A 277 -11.04 -41.01 -13.46
CA GLY A 277 -10.32 -41.60 -14.59
C GLY A 277 -10.77 -41.09 -15.96
N SER A 278 -11.58 -40.01 -15.99
CA SER A 278 -12.05 -39.37 -17.22
C SER A 278 -11.76 -37.88 -17.11
N VAL A 279 -10.75 -37.39 -17.84
CA VAL A 279 -10.41 -35.97 -17.89
C VAL A 279 -10.89 -35.37 -19.21
N PRO A 280 -12.00 -34.63 -19.22
CA PRO A 280 -12.44 -33.91 -20.41
C PRO A 280 -11.44 -32.81 -20.80
N ILE A 281 -11.02 -32.79 -22.07
CA ILE A 281 -10.21 -31.70 -22.65
C ILE A 281 -10.90 -30.34 -22.44
N LEU A 282 -12.23 -30.31 -22.52
CA LEU A 282 -13.07 -29.14 -22.28
C LEU A 282 -12.94 -28.52 -20.87
N LEU A 283 -12.39 -29.27 -19.89
CA LEU A 283 -12.08 -28.75 -18.56
C LEU A 283 -10.63 -28.26 -18.44
N VAL A 284 -9.70 -28.86 -19.19
CA VAL A 284 -8.27 -28.59 -19.09
C VAL A 284 -7.90 -27.30 -19.81
N GLU A 285 -8.28 -27.15 -21.08
CA GLU A 285 -7.85 -26.00 -21.90
C GLU A 285 -8.29 -24.64 -21.30
N PRO A 286 -9.55 -24.46 -20.83
CA PRO A 286 -9.94 -23.18 -20.24
C PRO A 286 -9.19 -22.88 -18.94
N LEU A 287 -8.94 -23.91 -18.12
CA LEU A 287 -8.22 -23.76 -16.86
C LEU A 287 -6.74 -23.44 -17.10
N GLU A 288 -6.09 -24.12 -18.04
CA GLU A 288 -4.71 -23.84 -18.42
C GLU A 288 -4.57 -22.40 -18.91
N LYS A 289 -5.48 -21.94 -19.76
CA LYS A 289 -5.54 -20.55 -20.20
C LYS A 289 -5.70 -19.57 -19.03
N SER A 290 -6.63 -19.84 -18.10
CA SER A 290 -6.80 -19.00 -16.91
C SER A 290 -5.55 -18.95 -16.03
N VAL A 291 -4.83 -20.07 -15.87
CA VAL A 291 -3.56 -20.12 -15.10
C VAL A 291 -2.47 -19.31 -15.78
N ILE A 292 -2.37 -19.36 -17.11
CA ILE A 292 -1.41 -18.55 -17.88
C ILE A 292 -1.73 -17.06 -17.72
N GLU A 293 -2.97 -16.66 -17.97
CA GLU A 293 -3.42 -15.26 -17.83
C GLU A 293 -3.25 -14.74 -16.40
N LEU A 294 -3.48 -15.58 -15.39
CA LEU A 294 -3.26 -15.21 -13.99
C LEU A 294 -1.76 -15.00 -13.71
N SER A 295 -0.90 -15.90 -14.20
CA SER A 295 0.55 -15.80 -14.07
C SER A 295 1.10 -14.53 -14.70
N GLU A 296 0.64 -14.16 -15.90
CA GLU A 296 1.06 -12.92 -16.58
C GLU A 296 0.63 -11.68 -15.81
N ARG A 297 -0.60 -11.69 -15.26
CA ARG A 297 -1.10 -10.58 -14.45
C ARG A 297 -0.38 -10.46 -13.11
N PHE A 298 0.02 -11.55 -12.47
CA PHE A 298 0.85 -11.50 -11.27
C PHE A 298 2.26 -10.95 -11.51
N GLU A 299 2.87 -11.23 -12.67
CA GLU A 299 4.16 -10.60 -13.04
C GLU A 299 4.00 -9.07 -13.14
N LEU A 300 2.87 -8.58 -13.68
CA LEU A 300 2.56 -7.15 -13.68
C LEU A 300 2.43 -6.59 -12.26
N VAL A 301 1.71 -7.28 -11.36
CA VAL A 301 1.61 -6.90 -9.95
C VAL A 301 2.99 -6.86 -9.28
N SER A 302 3.84 -7.86 -9.53
CA SER A 302 5.22 -7.94 -9.03
C SER A 302 6.06 -6.77 -9.52
N LYS A 303 6.00 -6.43 -10.81
CA LYS A 303 6.68 -5.28 -11.40
C LYS A 303 6.27 -3.97 -10.74
N GLU A 304 4.98 -3.76 -10.52
CA GLU A 304 4.48 -2.53 -9.88
C GLU A 304 4.83 -2.48 -8.38
N THR A 305 4.92 -3.63 -7.72
CA THR A 305 5.45 -3.72 -6.35
C THR A 305 6.91 -3.33 -6.27
N ARG A 306 7.72 -3.80 -7.22
CA ARG A 306 9.13 -3.40 -7.34
C ARG A 306 9.26 -1.89 -7.62
N CYS A 307 8.39 -1.33 -8.47
CA CYS A 307 8.29 0.12 -8.68
C CYS A 307 8.06 0.85 -7.36
N LEU A 308 7.01 0.48 -6.62
CA LEU A 308 6.66 1.10 -5.35
C LEU A 308 7.81 1.01 -4.35
N SER A 309 8.41 -0.16 -4.17
CA SER A 309 9.54 -0.37 -3.25
C SER A 309 10.72 0.56 -3.58
N LYS A 310 11.09 0.65 -4.86
CA LYS A 310 12.13 1.58 -5.34
C LYS A 310 11.76 3.05 -5.04
N MET A 311 10.50 3.44 -5.26
CA MET A 311 10.06 4.82 -5.01
C MET A 311 9.96 5.17 -3.52
N VAL A 312 9.56 4.24 -2.65
CA VAL A 312 9.57 4.40 -1.19
C VAL A 312 10.99 4.67 -0.69
N ILE A 313 11.97 3.88 -1.16
CA ILE A 313 13.39 4.07 -0.84
C ILE A 313 13.87 5.41 -1.38
N SER A 314 13.59 5.72 -2.65
CA SER A 314 14.05 6.96 -3.27
C SER A 314 13.46 8.22 -2.62
N ALA A 315 12.20 8.19 -2.18
CA ALA A 315 11.56 9.28 -1.46
C ALA A 315 12.18 9.47 -0.06
N ARG A 316 12.48 8.37 0.65
CA ARG A 316 13.21 8.41 1.92
C ARG A 316 14.59 9.02 1.74
N ASP A 317 15.32 8.59 0.71
CA ASP A 317 16.68 9.05 0.45
C ASP A 317 16.70 10.53 0.04
N ALA A 318 15.72 10.99 -0.75
CA ALA A 318 15.57 12.41 -1.05
C ALA A 318 15.29 13.28 0.19
N LEU A 319 14.48 12.78 1.13
CA LEU A 319 14.23 13.45 2.41
C LEU A 319 15.51 13.54 3.26
N LEU A 320 16.25 12.43 3.32
CA LEU A 320 17.54 12.34 3.99
C LEU A 320 18.59 13.29 3.39
N GLU A 321 18.73 13.31 2.07
CA GLU A 321 19.63 14.21 1.35
C GLU A 321 19.28 15.67 1.62
N SER A 322 17.98 16.02 1.59
CA SER A 322 17.51 17.37 1.92
C SER A 322 17.88 17.77 3.35
N LEU A 323 17.72 16.86 4.31
CA LEU A 323 18.10 17.07 5.70
C LEU A 323 19.59 17.29 5.87
N TRP A 324 20.41 16.39 5.33
CA TRP A 324 21.86 16.51 5.43
C TRP A 324 22.37 17.79 4.79
N THR A 325 21.90 18.13 3.59
CA THR A 325 22.32 19.33 2.86
C THR A 325 22.08 20.57 3.72
N LYS A 326 20.89 20.70 4.30
CA LYS A 326 20.54 21.85 5.15
C LYS A 326 21.28 21.84 6.48
N CYS A 327 21.52 20.69 7.11
CA CYS A 327 22.36 20.60 8.30
C CYS A 327 23.77 21.12 8.01
N ALA A 328 24.32 20.78 6.85
CA ALA A 328 25.65 21.19 6.45
C ALA A 328 25.72 22.69 6.14
N GLU A 329 24.70 23.24 5.49
CA GLU A 329 24.52 24.69 5.29
C GLU A 329 24.44 25.43 6.65
N GLU A 330 23.63 24.95 7.59
CA GLU A 330 23.46 25.54 8.92
C GLU A 330 24.75 25.49 9.76
N LEU A 331 25.54 24.43 9.61
CA LEU A 331 26.80 24.23 10.34
C LEU A 331 28.04 24.79 9.60
N GLY A 332 27.87 25.35 8.39
CA GLY A 332 28.96 25.90 7.59
C GLY A 332 30.02 24.87 7.16
N VAL A 333 29.65 23.60 7.05
CA VAL A 333 30.56 22.49 6.69
C VAL A 333 30.25 21.95 5.29
N THR A 334 31.29 21.61 4.53
CA THR A 334 31.14 20.96 3.23
C THR A 334 30.91 19.47 3.44
N LEU A 335 29.75 18.95 3.01
CA LEU A 335 29.43 17.52 3.09
C LEU A 335 30.39 16.69 2.21
N PRO A 336 30.86 15.52 2.70
CA PRO A 336 31.40 14.49 1.81
C PRO A 336 30.30 14.09 0.83
N THR A 337 30.65 13.94 -0.45
CA THR A 337 29.73 13.42 -1.46
C THR A 337 29.19 12.07 -0.98
N MET A 338 27.94 12.01 -0.55
CA MET A 338 27.34 10.72 -0.19
C MET A 338 27.40 9.83 -1.44
N VAL A 339 27.88 8.61 -1.24
CA VAL A 339 27.93 7.59 -2.29
C VAL A 339 26.52 7.46 -2.83
N LYS A 340 26.29 7.97 -4.05
CA LYS A 340 25.06 7.73 -4.79
C LYS A 340 24.84 6.23 -4.76
N SER A 341 23.76 5.79 -4.14
CA SER A 341 23.34 4.40 -4.18
C SER A 341 23.39 3.94 -5.63
N VAL A 342 24.28 2.98 -5.88
CA VAL A 342 24.52 2.38 -7.19
C VAL A 342 23.16 2.07 -7.81
N ASN A 343 22.89 2.67 -8.97
CA ASN A 343 21.87 2.15 -9.87
C ASN A 343 22.29 0.72 -10.18
N ILE A 344 21.69 -0.25 -9.49
CA ILE A 344 21.63 -1.61 -10.00
C ILE A 344 20.60 -1.53 -11.13
N GLU A 345 21.05 -1.02 -12.28
CA GLU A 345 20.48 -1.40 -13.56
C GLU A 345 20.74 -2.90 -13.69
N GLU A 346 19.66 -3.66 -13.69
CA GLU A 346 19.63 -5.05 -14.13
C GLU A 346 20.33 -5.13 -15.49
N LYS A 347 21.52 -5.72 -15.52
CA LYS A 347 22.01 -6.43 -16.70
C LYS A 347 21.77 -7.92 -16.46
N SER A 348 21.13 -8.53 -17.46
CA SER A 348 20.75 -9.94 -17.62
C SER A 348 19.39 -10.29 -17.01
#